data_AF-A0A3B0TXS4-F1
#
_entry.id   AF-A0A3B0TXS4-F1
#
_cell.length_a   1.000
_cell.length_b   1.000
_cell.length_c   1.000
_cell.angle_alpha   90.00
_cell.angle_beta   90.00
_cell.angle_gamma   90.00
#
_symmetry.space_group_name_H-M   'P 1'
#
loop_
_entity.id
_entity.type
_entity.pdbx_description
1 polymer ?
#
loop_
_entity_poly.entity_id
_entity_poly.type
_entity_poly.pdbx_seq_one_letter_code
_entity_poly.pdbx_strand_id
1 'polypeptide(L)'
;MDDDPRNRKARRAARRDGHLDTATFLKLADRFIDVANTQNKTVQATHLHMAFLYGAARYNAHVAKNVLNVDDHEKFVGEMTKSYQEMLRNHLADPAV
;
A
#
# COMPACT_ATOMS: atom_id res chain seq x y z
N MET A 1 -6.08 31.82 12.93
CA MET A 1 -5.33 30.59 12.59
C MET A 1 -4.55 30.18 13.83
N ASP A 2 -5.19 29.40 14.70
CA ASP A 2 -4.56 28.94 15.94
C ASP A 2 -3.94 27.57 15.70
N ASP A 3 -2.65 27.55 15.39
CA ASP A 3 -1.87 26.32 15.28
C ASP A 3 -1.51 25.89 16.71
N ASP A 4 -2.45 25.18 17.38
CA ASP A 4 -2.26 24.66 18.74
C ASP A 4 -0.98 23.79 18.79
N PRO A 5 0.04 24.19 19.56
CA PRO A 5 1.31 23.47 19.65
C PRO A 5 1.17 22.02 20.15
N ARG A 6 0.06 21.69 20.84
CA ARG A 6 -0.27 20.33 21.28
C ARG A 6 -0.60 19.43 20.10
N ASN A 7 -1.26 19.96 19.07
CA ASN A 7 -1.62 19.23 17.85
C ASN A 7 -0.37 18.94 16.99
N ARG A 8 0.60 19.86 16.95
CA ARG A 8 1.89 19.63 16.27
C ARG A 8 2.74 18.55 16.96
N LYS A 9 2.73 18.50 18.30
CA LYS A 9 3.45 17.47 19.08
C LYS A 9 2.80 16.09 18.94
N ALA A 10 1.47 16.01 18.96
CA ALA A 10 0.72 14.78 18.70
C ALA A 10 0.93 14.25 17.28
N ARG A 11 0.88 15.12 16.25
CA ARG A 11 1.21 14.76 14.86
C ARG A 11 2.66 14.27 14.70
N ARG A 12 3.61 14.84 15.43
CA ARG A 12 5.01 14.39 15.44
C ARG A 12 5.19 13.06 16.16
N ALA A 13 4.47 12.81 17.25
CA ALA A 13 4.49 11.54 17.97
C ALA A 13 3.86 10.41 17.15
N ALA A 14 2.71 10.64 16.53
CA ALA A 14 2.08 9.66 15.63
C ALA A 14 2.98 9.29 14.43
N ARG A 15 3.71 10.27 13.86
CA ARG A 15 4.75 10.03 12.86
C ARG A 15 5.94 9.21 13.39
N ARG A 16 6.24 9.32 14.69
CA ARG A 16 7.33 8.60 15.36
C ARG A 16 6.94 7.15 15.68
N ASP A 17 5.66 6.89 15.88
CA ASP A 17 5.09 5.55 16.11
C ASP A 17 4.71 4.84 14.80
N GLY A 18 5.04 5.42 13.64
CA GLY A 18 4.83 4.79 12.33
C GLY A 18 3.38 4.78 11.84
N HIS A 19 2.45 5.46 12.53
CA HIS A 19 1.08 5.57 12.07
C HIS A 19 0.98 6.55 10.89
N LEU A 20 0.58 6.03 9.73
CA LEU A 20 0.29 6.83 8.55
C LEU A 20 -1.18 7.26 8.59
N ASP A 21 -1.43 8.58 8.48
CA ASP A 21 -2.76 9.07 8.12
C ASP A 21 -3.07 8.71 6.65
N THR A 22 -4.34 8.80 6.23
CA THR A 22 -4.77 8.42 4.88
C THR A 22 -3.97 9.14 3.80
N ALA A 23 -3.73 10.44 3.95
CA ALA A 23 -2.99 11.22 2.97
C ALA A 23 -1.52 10.77 2.85
N THR A 24 -0.88 10.44 3.97
CA THR A 24 0.51 9.96 3.98
C THR A 24 0.58 8.53 3.45
N PHE A 25 -0.41 7.69 3.73
CA PHE A 25 -0.52 6.36 3.15
C PHE A 25 -0.63 6.41 1.62
N LEU A 26 -1.53 7.24 1.07
CA LEU A 26 -1.68 7.40 -0.38
C LEU A 26 -0.38 7.89 -1.03
N LYS A 27 0.27 8.90 -0.45
CA LYS A 27 1.58 9.37 -0.92
C LYS A 27 2.67 8.29 -0.89
N LEU A 28 2.60 7.37 0.07
CA LEU A 28 3.52 6.24 0.12
C LEU A 28 3.18 5.21 -0.97
N ALA A 29 1.90 4.94 -1.21
CA ALA A 29 1.44 4.08 -2.30
C ALA A 29 1.88 4.63 -3.67
N ASP A 30 1.78 5.95 -3.89
CA ASP A 30 2.19 6.62 -5.13
C ASP A 30 3.67 6.38 -5.46
N ARG A 31 4.55 6.28 -4.45
CA ARG A 31 5.97 6.00 -4.67
C ARG A 31 6.21 4.63 -5.31
N PHE A 32 5.34 3.64 -5.04
CA PHE A 32 5.42 2.36 -5.72
C PHE A 32 5.03 2.50 -7.20
N ILE A 33 4.05 3.37 -7.51
CA ILE A 33 3.67 3.68 -8.89
C ILE A 33 4.80 4.43 -9.61
N ASP A 34 5.50 5.35 -8.95
CA ASP A 34 6.66 6.05 -9.53
C ASP A 34 7.77 5.08 -9.94
N VAL A 35 8.03 4.06 -9.11
CA VAL A 35 8.97 2.98 -9.44
C VAL A 35 8.48 2.20 -10.66
N ALA A 36 7.18 1.87 -10.73
CA ALA A 36 6.58 1.24 -11.91
C ALA A 36 6.80 2.08 -13.16
N ASN A 37 6.43 3.36 -13.11
CA ASN A 37 6.54 4.29 -14.23
C ASN A 37 7.98 4.46 -14.71
N THR A 38 8.95 4.39 -13.80
CA THR A 38 10.37 4.40 -14.15
C THR A 38 10.77 3.15 -14.93
N GLN A 39 10.33 1.97 -14.50
CA GLN A 39 10.63 0.70 -15.19
C GLN A 39 9.87 0.55 -16.51
N ASN A 40 8.67 1.12 -16.62
CA ASN A 40 7.84 1.06 -17.81
C ASN A 40 8.48 1.76 -19.03
N LYS A 41 9.54 2.56 -18.83
CA LYS A 41 10.33 3.15 -19.91
C LYS A 41 11.09 2.11 -20.74
N THR A 42 11.35 0.93 -20.16
CA THR A 42 12.16 -0.13 -20.79
C THR A 42 11.51 -1.51 -20.74
N VAL A 43 10.48 -1.69 -19.90
CA VAL A 43 9.74 -2.95 -19.74
C VAL A 43 8.28 -2.75 -20.15
N GLN A 44 7.70 -3.70 -20.88
CA GLN A 44 6.29 -3.64 -21.28
C GLN A 44 5.36 -3.62 -20.06
N ALA A 45 4.36 -2.74 -20.08
CA ALA A 45 3.37 -2.60 -19.01
C ALA A 45 2.67 -3.93 -18.64
N THR A 46 2.39 -4.77 -19.63
CA THR A 46 1.80 -6.12 -19.47
C THR A 46 2.66 -7.06 -18.62
N HIS A 47 3.99 -6.96 -18.70
CA HIS A 47 4.89 -7.71 -17.83
C HIS A 47 5.06 -7.02 -16.48
N LEU A 48 5.10 -5.69 -16.49
CA LEU A 48 5.36 -4.90 -15.29
C LEU A 48 4.23 -5.03 -14.26
N HIS A 49 2.96 -5.00 -14.68
CA HIS A 49 1.85 -5.14 -13.71
C HIS A 49 1.85 -6.52 -13.04
N MET A 50 2.22 -7.57 -13.77
CA MET A 50 2.37 -8.91 -13.20
C MET A 50 3.56 -8.99 -12.23
N ALA A 51 4.67 -8.31 -12.53
CA ALA A 51 5.80 -8.18 -11.61
C ALA A 51 5.41 -7.42 -10.33
N PHE A 52 4.57 -6.38 -10.44
CA PHE A 52 4.01 -5.66 -9.30
C PHE A 52 3.17 -6.57 -8.41
N LEU A 53 2.25 -7.34 -9.00
CA LEU A 53 1.41 -8.28 -8.27
C LEU A 53 2.25 -9.33 -7.54
N TYR A 54 3.26 -9.89 -8.22
CA TYR A 54 4.17 -10.86 -7.62
C TYR A 54 5.00 -10.26 -6.48
N GLY A 55 5.52 -9.04 -6.65
CA GLY A 55 6.25 -8.32 -5.62
C GLY A 55 5.40 -8.03 -4.38
N ALA A 56 4.16 -7.58 -4.59
CA ALA A 56 3.19 -7.36 -3.52
C ALA A 56 2.91 -8.67 -2.75
N ALA A 57 2.71 -9.79 -3.44
CA ALA A 57 2.51 -11.09 -2.80
C ALA A 57 3.71 -11.50 -1.92
N ARG A 58 4.95 -11.31 -2.39
CA ARG A 58 6.16 -11.61 -1.62
C ARG A 58 6.26 -10.75 -0.36
N TYR A 59 5.99 -9.45 -0.48
CA TYR A 59 6.05 -8.54 0.67
C TYR A 59 4.95 -8.88 1.70
N ASN A 60 3.72 -9.12 1.24
CA ASN A 60 2.61 -9.49 2.12
C ASN A 60 2.88 -10.82 2.85
N ALA A 61 3.47 -11.80 2.18
CA ALA A 61 3.89 -13.06 2.82
C ALA A 61 4.98 -12.84 3.88
N HIS A 62 5.95 -11.95 3.63
CA HIS A 62 6.95 -11.59 4.62
C HIS A 62 6.32 -10.94 5.86
N VAL A 63 5.40 -10.00 5.66
CA VAL A 63 4.67 -9.33 6.75
C VAL A 63 3.85 -10.33 7.55
N ALA A 64 3.07 -11.18 6.89
CA ALA A 64 2.26 -12.19 7.55
C ALA A 64 3.11 -13.12 8.44
N LYS A 65 4.23 -13.62 7.91
CA LYS A 65 5.07 -14.59 8.63
C LYS A 65 5.95 -13.95 9.71
N ASN A 66 6.62 -12.85 9.40
CA ASN A 66 7.73 -12.35 10.23
C ASN A 66 7.38 -11.11 11.06
N VAL A 67 6.33 -10.37 10.67
CA VAL A 67 5.92 -9.15 11.36
C VAL A 67 4.69 -9.42 12.22
N LEU A 68 3.69 -10.08 11.64
CA LEU A 68 2.41 -10.35 12.30
C LEU A 68 2.36 -11.73 12.97
N ASN A 69 3.24 -12.67 12.59
CA ASN A 69 3.22 -14.07 13.04
C ASN A 69 1.82 -14.70 12.88
N VAL A 70 1.24 -14.58 11.69
CA VAL A 70 -0.09 -15.13 11.38
C VAL A 70 -0.06 -16.66 11.42
N ASP A 71 -0.89 -17.28 12.25
CA ASP A 71 -0.99 -18.74 12.34
C ASP A 71 -1.79 -19.35 11.18
N ASP A 72 -2.93 -18.75 10.84
CA ASP A 72 -3.81 -19.19 9.73
C ASP A 72 -3.54 -18.39 8.46
N HIS A 73 -2.60 -18.89 7.65
CA HIS A 73 -2.22 -18.25 6.40
C HIS A 73 -3.34 -18.24 5.34
N GLU A 74 -4.19 -19.27 5.29
CA GLU A 74 -5.26 -19.36 4.29
C GLU A 74 -6.33 -18.30 4.53
N LYS A 75 -6.69 -18.09 5.80
CA LYS A 75 -7.59 -16.99 6.17
C LYS A 75 -7.00 -15.63 5.78
N PHE A 76 -5.72 -15.39 6.07
CA PHE A 76 -5.05 -14.15 5.68
C PHE A 76 -5.02 -13.94 4.16
N VAL A 77 -4.74 -14.99 3.38
CA VAL A 77 -4.81 -14.94 1.91
C VAL A 77 -6.22 -14.58 1.45
N GLY A 78 -7.26 -15.18 2.05
CA GLY A 78 -8.65 -14.85 1.76
C GLY A 78 -8.99 -13.38 2.00
N GLU A 79 -8.57 -12.82 3.15
CA GLU A 79 -8.80 -11.42 3.49
C GLU A 79 -8.05 -10.46 2.56
N MET A 80 -6.79 -10.76 2.24
CA MET A 80 -5.96 -9.95 1.35
C MET A 80 -6.48 -9.94 -0.09
N THR A 81 -6.86 -11.11 -0.61
CA THR A 81 -7.38 -11.22 -1.98
C THR A 81 -8.72 -10.52 -2.14
N LYS A 82 -9.60 -10.61 -1.13
CA LYS A 82 -10.86 -9.85 -1.10
C LYS A 82 -10.61 -8.34 -1.11
N SER A 83 -9.70 -7.85 -0.27
CA SER A 83 -9.34 -6.44 -0.21
C SER A 83 -8.78 -5.94 -1.56
N TYR A 84 -7.90 -6.73 -2.19
CA TYR A 84 -7.38 -6.42 -3.52
C TYR A 84 -8.48 -6.35 -4.58
N GLN A 85 -9.41 -7.32 -4.59
CA GLN A 85 -10.54 -7.32 -5.52
C GLN A 85 -11.41 -6.06 -5.37
N GLU A 86 -11.71 -5.66 -4.14
CA GLU A 86 -12.50 -4.46 -3.86
C GLU A 86 -11.79 -3.19 -4.32
N MET A 87 -10.49 -3.03 -3.98
CA MET A 87 -9.70 -1.88 -4.44
C MET A 87 -9.60 -1.82 -5.97
N LEU A 88 -9.32 -2.95 -6.62
CA LEU A 88 -9.20 -3.01 -8.08
C LEU A 88 -10.53 -2.65 -8.75
N ARG A 89 -11.66 -3.18 -8.25
CA ARG A 89 -13.00 -2.82 -8.76
C ARG A 89 -13.28 -1.33 -8.62
N ASN A 90 -12.94 -0.74 -7.47
CA ASN A 90 -13.15 0.69 -7.23
C ASN A 90 -12.35 1.55 -8.21
N HIS A 91 -11.08 1.21 -8.46
CA HIS A 91 -10.25 1.94 -9.43
C HIS A 91 -10.70 1.72 -10.88
N LEU A 92 -11.17 0.53 -11.26
CA LEU A 92 -11.72 0.29 -12.60
C LEU A 92 -13.08 0.97 -12.83
N ALA A 93 -13.82 1.23 -11.76
CA ALA A 93 -15.09 1.97 -11.82
C ALA A 93 -14.87 3.50 -11.83
N ASP A 94 -13.66 3.97 -11.52
CA ASP A 94 -13.31 5.38 -11.56
C ASP A 94 -13.10 5.83 -13.02
N PRO A 95 -13.92 6.77 -13.54
CA PRO A 95 -13.78 7.25 -14.91
C PRO A 95 -12.50 8.08 -15.15
N ALA A 96 -11.76 8.44 -14.10
CA ALA A 96 -10.53 9.21 -14.19
C ALA A 96 -9.24 8.34 -14.26
N VAL A 97 -9.36 7.01 -14.11
CA VAL A 97 -8.25 6.05 -14.29
C VAL A 97 -7.99 5.75 -15.75
#